data_AF-A0A5N7AQ18-F1
#
_entry.id   AF-A0A5N7AQ18-F1
#
_cell.length_a   1.000
_cell.length_b   1.000
_cell.length_c   1.000
_cell.angle_alpha   90.00
_cell.angle_beta   90.00
_cell.angle_gamma   90.00
#
_symmetry.space_group_name_H-M   'P 1'
#
loop_
_entity.id
_entity.type
_entity.pdbx_description
1 polymer ?
#
loop_
_entity_poly.entity_id
_entity_poly.type
_entity_poly.pdbx_seq_one_letter_code
_entity_poly.pdbx_strand_id
1 'polypeptide(L)'
;MNFHYGKFQLCLDEKCEGGAAINPQDGVYIRDLYGDVRTGANKGQWLNNAKDGAHIGKTKNFDLAGKFALSKWPCGKYCLGGLEWGVGPACPSTTPAITFFSQDPQMCTPFDLTEIPCDIKAPVNNCIWKSGKNQCCGKVDCSQ
;
A
#
# COMPACT_ATOMS: atom_id res chain seq x y z
N MET A 1 16.63 15.74 -0.02
CA MET A 1 15.32 15.20 0.42
C MET A 1 15.52 13.75 0.82
N ASN A 2 15.41 13.42 2.11
CA ASN A 2 15.38 12.02 2.54
C ASN A 2 13.95 11.52 2.33
N PHE A 3 13.68 10.91 1.18
CA PHE A 3 12.44 10.18 0.96
C PHE A 3 12.47 8.91 1.82
N HIS A 4 11.79 8.96 2.96
CA HIS A 4 11.52 7.75 3.73
C HIS A 4 10.30 7.07 3.11
N TYR A 5 10.50 5.87 2.56
CA TYR A 5 9.39 5.03 2.11
C TYR A 5 8.51 4.67 3.32
N GLY A 6 7.19 4.87 3.19
CA GLY A 6 6.25 4.32 4.16
C GLY A 6 6.31 2.80 4.12
N LYS A 7 6.24 2.15 5.29
CA LYS A 7 6.17 0.69 5.39
C LYS A 7 4.77 0.31 5.79
N PHE A 8 4.09 -0.36 4.87
CA PHE A 8 2.70 -0.72 5.06
C PHE A 8 2.54 -2.23 5.05
N GLN A 9 1.57 -2.70 5.83
CA GLN A 9 1.03 -4.05 5.75
C GLN A 9 -0.34 -3.96 5.11
N LEU A 10 -0.59 -4.81 4.12
CA LEU A 10 -1.89 -4.96 3.51
C LEU A 10 -2.65 -6.06 4.25
N CYS A 11 -3.89 -5.80 4.63
CA CYS A 11 -4.70 -6.64 5.51
C CYS A 11 -6.08 -6.87 4.89
N LEU A 12 -6.62 -8.08 4.96
CA LEU A 12 -7.99 -8.36 4.52
C LEU A 12 -9.03 -7.93 5.58
N ASP A 13 -8.64 -7.89 6.85
CA ASP A 13 -9.47 -7.52 7.99
C ASP A 13 -8.63 -6.88 9.12
N GLU A 14 -9.27 -6.58 10.26
CA GLU A 14 -8.62 -5.99 11.43
C GLU A 14 -7.56 -6.90 12.07
N LYS A 15 -7.77 -8.23 12.02
CA LYS A 15 -6.83 -9.20 12.58
C LYS A 15 -5.52 -9.19 11.80
N CYS A 16 -5.60 -8.93 10.50
CA CYS A 16 -4.46 -8.82 9.59
C CYS A 16 -3.53 -10.04 9.67
N GLU A 17 -4.13 -11.23 9.55
CA GLU A 17 -3.39 -12.48 9.57
C GLU A 17 -2.47 -12.59 8.34
N GLY A 18 -1.24 -13.05 8.57
CA GLY A 18 -0.26 -13.25 7.51
C GLY A 18 -0.53 -14.51 6.68
N GLY A 19 -0.03 -14.52 5.45
CA GLY A 19 -0.09 -15.70 4.58
C GLY A 19 -1.35 -15.83 3.72
N ALA A 20 -2.31 -14.92 3.88
CA ALA A 20 -3.43 -14.80 2.95
C ALA A 20 -2.96 -14.12 1.64
N ALA A 21 -3.44 -14.64 0.51
CA ALA A 21 -3.26 -13.97 -0.78
C ALA A 21 -4.10 -12.70 -0.82
N ILE A 22 -3.57 -11.66 -1.44
CA ILE A 22 -4.30 -10.42 -1.71
C ILE A 22 -4.58 -10.38 -3.20
N ASN A 23 -5.86 -10.49 -3.57
CA ASN A 23 -6.27 -10.29 -4.94
C ASN A 23 -6.82 -8.87 -5.12
N PRO A 24 -6.73 -8.29 -6.34
CA PRO A 24 -7.26 -6.95 -6.61
C PRO A 24 -8.72 -6.74 -6.22
N GLN A 25 -9.52 -7.83 -6.19
CA GLN A 25 -10.96 -7.81 -5.98
C GLN A 25 -11.37 -7.88 -4.50
N ASP A 26 -10.49 -8.37 -3.62
CA ASP A 26 -10.85 -8.66 -2.22
C ASP A 26 -11.03 -7.38 -1.40
N GLY A 27 -10.34 -6.32 -1.84
CA GLY A 27 -10.17 -5.07 -1.13
C GLY A 27 -9.34 -5.24 0.15
N VAL A 28 -8.46 -4.28 0.41
CA VAL A 28 -7.50 -4.35 1.51
C VAL A 28 -7.55 -3.11 2.38
N TYR A 29 -7.32 -3.31 3.67
CA TYR A 29 -6.97 -2.27 4.61
C TYR A 29 -5.46 -2.10 4.64
N ILE A 30 -5.00 -0.86 4.75
CA ILE A 30 -3.58 -0.53 4.76
C ILE A 30 -3.18 -0.10 6.16
N ARG A 31 -2.28 -0.84 6.79
CA ARG A 31 -1.75 -0.57 8.13
C ARG A 31 -0.34 -0.01 8.05
N ASP A 32 -0.10 1.15 8.64
CA ASP A 32 1.24 1.73 8.76
C ASP A 32 2.03 1.00 9.86
N LEU A 33 3.14 0.36 9.49
CA LEU A 33 3.99 -0.37 10.43
C LEU A 33 5.04 0.52 11.09
N TYR A 34 5.38 1.66 10.48
CA TYR A 34 6.52 2.46 10.89
C TYR A 34 6.12 3.61 11.81
N GLY A 35 4.96 4.22 11.58
CA GLY A 35 4.51 5.38 12.33
C GLY A 35 5.22 6.66 11.90
N ASP A 36 5.31 7.62 12.81
CA ASP A 36 5.88 8.94 12.57
C ASP A 36 7.39 8.86 12.39
N VAL A 37 7.89 9.60 11.40
CA VAL A 37 9.31 9.62 11.07
C VAL A 37 10.09 10.08 12.31
N ARG A 38 11.22 9.42 12.59
CA ARG A 38 12.14 9.66 13.74
C ARG A 38 11.66 9.14 15.09
N THR A 39 10.37 9.17 15.40
CA THR A 39 9.86 8.76 16.72
C THR A 39 9.22 7.38 16.73
N GLY A 40 8.71 6.91 15.59
CA GLY A 40 7.91 5.69 15.51
C GLY A 40 6.58 5.79 16.26
N ALA A 41 6.18 6.98 16.70
CA ALA A 41 4.88 7.22 17.32
C ALA A 41 3.77 6.89 16.31
N ASN A 42 2.58 6.52 16.79
CA ASN A 42 1.43 6.23 15.92
C ASN A 42 1.63 5.05 14.93
N LYS A 43 2.63 4.18 15.15
CA LYS A 43 2.76 2.91 14.42
C LYS A 43 1.55 1.99 14.67
N GLY A 44 1.28 1.11 13.71
CA GLY A 44 0.21 0.13 13.76
C GLY A 44 -1.19 0.70 13.51
N GLN A 45 -1.30 1.95 13.07
CA GLN A 45 -2.56 2.60 12.72
C GLN A 45 -2.98 2.32 11.27
N TRP A 46 -4.25 2.47 11.00
CA TRP A 46 -4.87 2.23 9.71
C TRP A 46 -4.94 3.52 8.88
N LEU A 47 -4.80 3.42 7.57
CA LEU A 47 -5.20 4.51 6.70
C LEU A 47 -6.72 4.66 6.74
N ASN A 48 -7.20 5.87 6.99
CA ASN A 48 -8.63 6.13 7.16
C ASN A 48 -9.37 6.28 5.82
N ASN A 49 -10.70 6.36 5.90
CA ASN A 49 -11.60 6.51 4.76
C ASN A 49 -11.95 7.98 4.44
N ALA A 50 -10.99 8.90 4.56
CA ALA A 50 -11.23 10.33 4.29
C ALA A 50 -11.66 10.60 2.84
N LYS A 51 -12.69 11.41 2.66
CA LYS A 51 -13.38 11.62 1.38
C LYS A 51 -13.49 13.10 1.01
N ASP A 52 -13.79 13.33 -0.26
CA ASP A 52 -14.30 14.59 -0.80
C ASP A 52 -13.43 15.81 -0.45
N GLY A 53 -12.11 15.62 -0.52
CA GLY A 53 -11.10 16.65 -0.29
C GLY A 53 -10.36 16.52 1.05
N ALA A 54 -10.86 15.73 1.99
CA ALA A 54 -10.14 15.43 3.22
C ALA A 54 -8.98 14.46 2.97
N HIS A 55 -7.80 14.75 3.50
CA HIS A 55 -6.63 13.91 3.30
C HIS A 55 -6.77 12.57 4.02
N ILE A 56 -6.41 11.48 3.32
CA ILE A 56 -6.24 10.17 3.97
C ILE A 56 -5.14 10.28 5.01
N GLY A 57 -5.53 10.09 6.27
CA GLY A 57 -4.68 10.13 7.44
C GLY A 57 -4.60 8.76 8.12
N LYS A 58 -4.08 8.75 9.34
CA LYS A 58 -3.99 7.55 10.18
C LYS A 58 -5.10 7.54 11.24
N THR A 59 -5.64 6.37 11.55
CA THR A 59 -6.65 6.17 12.60
C THR A 59 -6.33 4.92 13.42
N LYS A 60 -6.63 4.96 14.72
CA LYS A 60 -6.63 3.76 15.59
C LYS A 60 -7.94 2.98 15.51
N ASN A 61 -9.03 3.64 15.12
CA ASN A 61 -10.34 3.02 15.00
C ASN A 61 -10.46 2.32 13.64
N PHE A 62 -10.58 0.99 13.66
CA PHE A 62 -10.70 0.18 12.45
C PHE A 62 -11.99 0.47 11.66
N ASP A 63 -13.08 0.87 12.33
CA ASP A 63 -14.33 1.22 11.65
C ASP A 63 -14.20 2.46 10.74
N LEU A 64 -13.16 3.27 10.98
CA LEU A 64 -12.83 4.44 10.16
C LEU A 64 -11.77 4.11 9.10
N ALA A 65 -11.30 2.86 9.00
CA ALA A 65 -10.30 2.46 8.03
C ALA A 65 -10.86 2.48 6.62
N GLY A 66 -10.04 2.96 5.67
CA GLY A 66 -10.35 2.90 4.25
C GLY A 66 -10.15 1.50 3.70
N LYS A 67 -11.05 1.08 2.81
CA LYS A 67 -10.90 -0.17 2.05
C LYS A 67 -10.44 0.17 0.63
N PHE A 68 -9.24 -0.29 0.31
CA PHE A 68 -8.51 0.01 -0.92
C PHE A 68 -8.57 -1.14 -1.90
N ALA A 69 -8.39 -0.87 -3.18
CA ALA A 69 -8.20 -1.87 -4.22
C ALA A 69 -6.83 -1.65 -4.89
N LEU A 70 -6.13 -2.75 -5.17
CA LEU A 70 -4.81 -2.73 -5.79
C LEU A 70 -4.89 -3.48 -7.11
N SER A 71 -4.95 -2.74 -8.21
CA SER A 71 -4.98 -3.32 -9.55
C SER A 71 -3.59 -3.28 -10.16
N LYS A 72 -3.04 -4.45 -10.50
CA LYS A 72 -1.76 -4.56 -11.19
C LYS A 72 -1.93 -4.18 -12.64
N TRP A 73 -1.10 -3.25 -13.11
CA TRP A 73 -1.01 -2.85 -14.51
C TRP A 73 0.23 -3.49 -15.16
N PRO A 74 0.30 -3.50 -16.50
CA PRO A 74 1.50 -3.93 -17.20
C PRO A 74 2.76 -3.22 -16.69
N CYS A 75 3.91 -3.90 -16.79
CA CYS A 75 5.22 -3.39 -16.37
C CYS A 75 5.39 -3.14 -14.86
N GLY A 76 4.57 -3.78 -14.01
CA GLY A 76 4.75 -3.73 -12.55
C GLY A 76 4.27 -2.43 -11.90
N LYS A 77 3.55 -1.58 -12.64
CA LYS A 77 2.84 -0.44 -12.08
C LYS A 77 1.59 -0.92 -11.36
N TYR A 78 1.20 -0.24 -10.29
CA TYR A 78 -0.05 -0.51 -9.60
C TYR A 78 -0.94 0.73 -9.57
N CYS A 79 -2.24 0.49 -9.60
CA CYS A 79 -3.29 1.49 -9.51
C CYS A 79 -3.95 1.33 -8.13
N LEU A 80 -3.77 2.33 -7.27
CA LEU A 80 -4.38 2.38 -5.94
C LEU A 80 -5.74 3.05 -6.08
N GLY A 81 -6.80 2.27 -5.93
CA GLY A 81 -8.19 2.73 -5.87
C GLY A 81 -8.79 2.50 -4.48
N GLY A 82 -10.04 2.89 -4.31
CA GLY A 82 -10.89 2.35 -3.26
C GLY A 82 -11.65 1.13 -3.78
N LEU A 83 -12.14 0.29 -2.87
CA LEU A 83 -12.96 -0.85 -3.29
C LEU A 83 -14.29 -0.40 -3.92
N GLU A 84 -14.92 0.62 -3.31
CA GLU A 84 -16.22 1.17 -3.76
C GLU A 84 -16.11 2.58 -4.36
N TRP A 85 -14.99 3.28 -4.10
CA TRP A 85 -14.78 4.68 -4.48
C TRP A 85 -13.44 4.83 -5.21
N GLY A 86 -13.27 5.93 -5.93
CA GLY A 86 -11.97 6.26 -6.51
C GLY A 86 -11.00 6.76 -5.45
N VAL A 87 -9.70 6.71 -5.75
CA VAL A 87 -8.65 7.33 -4.95
C VAL A 87 -7.79 8.21 -5.85
N GLY A 88 -7.68 9.49 -5.48
CA GLY A 88 -6.98 10.48 -6.27
C GLY A 88 -6.38 11.59 -5.42
N PRO A 89 -5.70 12.57 -6.05
CA PRO A 89 -5.09 13.67 -5.34
C PRO A 89 -6.13 14.51 -4.61
N ALA A 90 -5.84 14.90 -3.37
CA ALA A 90 -6.67 15.83 -2.61
C ALA A 90 -6.47 17.27 -3.14
N CYS A 91 -7.54 17.87 -3.66
CA CYS A 91 -7.54 19.25 -4.15
C CYS A 91 -8.38 20.16 -3.24
N PRO A 92 -8.04 21.45 -3.07
CA PRO A 92 -6.82 22.13 -3.51
C PRO A 92 -5.76 22.09 -2.39
N SER A 93 -4.90 21.06 -2.36
CA SER A 93 -3.87 20.97 -1.33
C SER A 93 -2.51 21.45 -1.83
N THR A 94 -1.89 22.35 -1.07
CA THR A 94 -0.47 22.72 -1.22
C THR A 94 0.48 21.60 -0.77
N THR A 95 -0.05 20.57 -0.11
CA THR A 95 0.68 19.37 0.29
C THR A 95 0.15 18.16 -0.47
N PRO A 96 0.98 17.46 -1.26
CA PRO A 96 0.51 16.31 -2.03
C PRO A 96 -0.03 15.23 -1.08
N ALA A 97 -1.30 14.89 -1.25
CA ALA A 97 -2.02 13.89 -0.48
C ALA A 97 -3.08 13.24 -1.37
N ILE A 98 -3.65 12.13 -0.91
CA ILE A 98 -4.75 11.42 -1.58
C ILE A 98 -6.02 11.46 -0.74
N THR A 99 -7.17 11.37 -1.38
CA THR A 99 -8.52 11.27 -0.79
C THR A 99 -9.35 10.26 -1.57
N PHE A 100 -10.37 9.70 -0.93
CA PHE A 100 -11.41 8.96 -1.62
C PHE A 100 -12.36 9.91 -2.38
N PHE A 101 -12.87 9.46 -3.52
CA PHE A 101 -13.79 10.19 -4.38
C PHE A 101 -15.03 9.36 -4.69
N SER A 102 -16.17 9.83 -4.20
CA SER A 102 -17.47 9.18 -4.42
C SER A 102 -17.99 9.36 -5.84
N GLN A 103 -17.64 10.47 -6.51
CA GLN A 103 -18.17 10.82 -7.83
C GLN A 103 -17.47 10.14 -9.01
N ASP A 104 -16.25 9.61 -8.79
CA ASP A 104 -15.53 8.83 -9.79
C ASP A 104 -14.97 7.55 -9.15
N PRO A 105 -15.78 6.47 -9.07
CA PRO A 105 -15.36 5.19 -8.50
C PRO A 105 -14.21 4.50 -9.23
N GLN A 106 -13.91 4.91 -10.48
CA GLN A 106 -12.86 4.31 -11.30
C GLN A 106 -11.52 5.07 -11.17
N MET A 107 -11.52 6.24 -10.52
CA MET A 107 -10.29 6.99 -10.33
C MET A 107 -9.30 6.20 -9.47
N CYS A 108 -8.05 6.17 -9.88
CA CYS A 108 -6.97 5.60 -9.09
C CYS A 108 -5.68 6.39 -9.21
N THR A 109 -4.83 6.24 -8.18
CA THR A 109 -3.52 6.87 -8.12
C THR A 109 -2.44 5.84 -8.50
N PRO A 110 -1.66 6.08 -9.56
CA PRO A 110 -0.53 5.22 -9.90
C PRO A 110 0.52 5.22 -8.78
N PHE A 111 1.01 4.05 -8.40
CA PHE A 111 2.08 3.91 -7.42
C PHE A 111 2.98 2.70 -7.73
N ASP A 112 4.20 2.74 -7.21
CA ASP A 112 5.15 1.64 -7.28
C ASP A 112 5.09 0.87 -5.95
N LEU A 113 4.80 -0.43 -6.04
CA LEU A 113 4.82 -1.35 -4.90
C LEU A 113 6.13 -2.12 -4.90
N THR A 114 6.89 -2.04 -3.81
CA THR A 114 8.03 -2.93 -3.56
C THR A 114 7.71 -3.83 -2.39
N GLU A 115 7.52 -5.11 -2.68
CA GLU A 115 7.37 -6.14 -1.64
C GLU A 115 8.71 -6.35 -0.95
N ILE A 116 8.71 -6.29 0.39
CA ILE A 116 9.89 -6.56 1.21
C ILE A 116 9.54 -7.65 2.23
N PRO A 117 10.49 -8.51 2.59
CA PRO A 117 10.28 -9.46 3.66
C PRO A 117 10.03 -8.75 4.98
N CYS A 118 9.17 -9.33 5.83
CA CYS A 118 8.83 -8.76 7.14
C CYS A 118 10.07 -8.56 8.03
N ASP A 119 11.04 -9.49 7.96
CA ASP A 119 12.36 -9.34 8.57
C ASP A 119 13.45 -9.30 7.48
N ILE A 120 13.84 -8.09 7.08
CA ILE A 120 14.91 -7.86 6.10
C ILE A 120 16.29 -8.32 6.59
N LYS A 121 16.46 -8.59 7.89
CA LYS A 121 17.72 -9.06 8.48
C LYS A 121 17.75 -10.57 8.69
N ALA A 122 16.61 -11.26 8.54
CA ALA A 122 16.57 -12.71 8.71
C ALA A 122 17.51 -13.40 7.70
N PRO A 123 18.35 -14.36 8.14
CA PRO A 123 19.30 -15.04 7.25
C PRO A 123 18.64 -15.67 6.02
N VAL A 124 17.41 -16.18 6.16
CA VAL A 124 16.64 -16.80 5.06
C VAL A 124 16.31 -15.82 3.92
N ASN A 125 16.25 -14.52 4.19
CA ASN A 125 15.90 -13.46 3.24
C ASN A 125 17.13 -12.84 2.55
N ASN A 126 18.34 -13.25 2.91
CA ASN A 126 19.55 -12.72 2.32
C ASN A 126 19.90 -13.47 1.02
N CYS A 127 19.35 -12.97 -0.10
CA CYS A 127 19.52 -13.56 -1.43
C CYS A 127 20.97 -13.64 -1.93
N ILE A 128 21.92 -12.99 -1.25
CA ILE A 128 23.36 -13.03 -1.59
C ILE A 128 24.00 -14.39 -1.22
N TRP A 129 23.44 -15.15 -0.28
CA TRP A 129 24.10 -16.38 0.22
C TRP A 129 23.66 -17.67 -0.48
N LYS A 130 22.68 -17.61 -1.37
CA LYS A 130 22.28 -18.74 -2.22
C LYS A 130 22.63 -18.41 -3.67
N SER A 131 23.90 -18.59 -4.03
CA SER A 131 24.41 -18.54 -5.39
C SER A 131 23.92 -19.77 -6.18
N GLY A 132 22.68 -19.70 -6.66
CA GLY A 132 22.08 -20.66 -7.61
C GLY A 132 21.68 -19.98 -8.91
N LYS A 133 21.67 -20.73 -10.03
CA LYS A 133 21.50 -20.24 -11.41
C LYS A 133 20.23 -19.41 -11.71
N ASN A 134 19.22 -19.43 -10.85
CA ASN A 134 17.96 -18.70 -11.03
C ASN A 134 17.71 -17.79 -9.82
N GLN A 135 18.42 -16.66 -9.76
CA GLN A 135 18.10 -15.61 -8.80
C GLN A 135 16.80 -14.91 -9.23
N CYS A 136 15.94 -14.65 -8.24
CA CYS A 136 14.58 -14.11 -8.29
C CYS A 136 14.41 -12.74 -8.99
N CYS A 137 14.85 -12.60 -10.23
CA CYS A 137 14.79 -11.39 -11.05
C CYS A 137 14.70 -11.73 -12.55
N GLY A 138 13.90 -12.74 -12.93
CA GLY A 138 13.49 -12.84 -14.33
C GLY A 138 12.77 -11.55 -14.72
N LYS A 139 13.15 -10.93 -15.85
CA LYS A 139 12.39 -9.80 -16.40
C LYS A 139 10.93 -10.23 -16.49
N VAL A 140 10.02 -9.41 -15.96
CA VAL A 140 8.58 -9.61 -16.19
C VAL A 140 8.36 -9.56 -17.69
N ASP A 141 7.95 -10.68 -18.28
CA ASP A 141 7.56 -10.72 -19.68
C ASP A 141 6.36 -9.78 -19.87
N CYS A 142 6.50 -8.83 -20.79
CA CYS A 142 5.53 -7.76 -21.08
C CYS A 142 4.95 -7.88 -22.50
N SER A 143 4.99 -9.07 -23.10
CA SER A 143 4.31 -9.33 -24.36
C SER A 143 2.79 -9.42 -24.13
N GLN A 144 2.04 -8.64 -24.92
CA GLN A 144 0.57 -8.58 -24.90
C GLN A 144 -0.04 -9.78 -25.61
#